data_AF-A0A9Q3BME7-F1
#
_entry.id   AF-A0A9Q3BME7-F1
#
_cell.length_a   1.000
_cell.length_b   1.000
_cell.length_c   1.000
_cell.angle_alpha   90.00
_cell.angle_beta   90.00
_cell.angle_gamma   90.00
#
_symmetry.space_group_name_H-M   'P 1'
#
loop_
_entity.id
_entity.type
_entity.pdbx_description
1 polymer ?
#
loop_
_entity_poly.entity_id
_entity_poly.type
_entity_poly.pdbx_seq_one_letter_code
_entity_poly.pdbx_strand_id
1 'polypeptide(L)'
;MALPTLCFHASLEEKLDEEEEPKEIGTVLKVVPPYYHKYLNVLSKVKEEKPPPHHTCDYHIELEGSLPTVGLIYSLSNHESETPQAYIAGNVEKGCIRPSPSSTGEPLRVG
;
A
#
# COMPACT_ATOMS: atom_id res chain seq x y z
N MET A 1 -7.10 -55.67 -20.43
CA MET A 1 -6.96 -54.25 -20.05
C MET A 1 -7.31 -54.16 -18.58
N ALA A 2 -6.30 -53.93 -17.73
CA ALA A 2 -6.40 -54.05 -16.28
C ALA A 2 -6.79 -52.71 -15.64
N LEU A 3 -7.59 -52.80 -14.57
CA LEU A 3 -8.21 -51.71 -13.81
C LEU A 3 -7.16 -50.85 -13.07
N PRO A 4 -7.44 -49.55 -12.81
CA PRO A 4 -6.62 -48.75 -11.92
C PRO A 4 -6.93 -49.07 -10.45
N THR A 5 -5.86 -49.32 -9.68
CA THR A 5 -5.88 -49.52 -8.23
C THR A 5 -6.19 -48.23 -7.47
N LEU A 6 -7.08 -48.36 -6.48
CA LEU A 6 -7.49 -47.33 -5.53
C LEU A 6 -6.40 -47.04 -4.48
N CYS A 7 -6.23 -45.74 -4.24
CA CYS A 7 -5.87 -45.00 -3.01
C CYS A 7 -4.77 -45.52 -2.06
N PHE A 8 -3.76 -44.66 -1.82
CA PHE A 8 -3.25 -44.45 -0.47
C PHE A 8 -3.43 -42.98 -0.08
N HIS A 9 -4.25 -42.79 0.93
CA HIS A 9 -4.61 -41.54 1.57
C HIS A 9 -3.66 -41.32 2.74
N ALA A 10 -3.02 -40.16 2.85
CA ALA A 10 -2.50 -39.52 4.08
C ALA A 10 -1.51 -38.42 3.65
N SER A 11 -1.80 -37.14 3.79
CA SER A 11 -2.02 -36.33 5.01
C SER A 11 -0.80 -35.42 5.22
N LEU A 12 -1.10 -34.13 5.42
CA LEU A 12 -0.30 -33.11 6.13
C LEU A 12 0.84 -32.48 5.31
N GLU A 13 1.00 -31.16 5.21
CA GLU A 13 0.46 -30.00 5.96
C GLU A 13 0.59 -28.76 5.04
N GLU A 14 -0.46 -27.93 4.92
CA GLU A 14 -0.53 -26.58 5.55
C GLU A 14 0.15 -25.51 4.65
N LYS A 15 -0.54 -24.49 4.12
CA LYS A 15 -1.35 -23.51 4.83
C LYS A 15 -2.60 -23.14 4.07
N LEU A 16 -3.71 -23.29 4.79
CA LEU A 16 -4.96 -22.63 4.52
C LEU A 16 -4.73 -21.13 4.46
N ASP A 17 -5.45 -20.47 3.57
CA ASP A 17 -5.67 -19.03 3.55
C ASP A 17 -5.96 -18.56 4.98
N GLU A 18 -4.96 -17.96 5.63
CA GLU A 18 -5.21 -17.07 6.76
C GLU A 18 -5.83 -15.81 6.14
N GLU A 19 -7.16 -15.83 5.98
CA GLU A 19 -7.96 -14.63 6.18
C GLU A 19 -7.59 -14.14 7.58
N GLU A 20 -6.62 -13.24 7.66
CA GLU A 20 -6.15 -12.63 8.89
C GLU A 20 -7.29 -11.80 9.48
N GLU A 21 -8.17 -12.44 10.25
CA GLU A 21 -8.98 -11.80 11.28
C GLU A 21 -8.07 -10.84 12.06
N PRO A 22 -8.39 -9.53 12.15
CA PRO A 22 -7.41 -8.50 12.47
C PRO A 22 -6.99 -8.59 13.93
N LYS A 23 -5.85 -9.27 14.16
CA LYS A 23 -5.15 -9.38 15.45
C LYS A 23 -4.82 -8.01 16.07
N GLU A 24 -4.97 -6.92 15.32
CA GLU A 24 -4.71 -5.54 15.74
C GLU A 24 -5.83 -4.89 16.58
N ILE A 25 -7.12 -5.23 16.39
CA ILE A 25 -8.19 -4.45 17.06
C ILE A 25 -8.24 -4.72 18.57
N GLY A 26 -7.99 -5.97 18.98
CA GLY A 26 -8.00 -6.38 20.38
C GLY A 26 -6.88 -5.77 21.22
N THR A 27 -5.74 -5.41 20.60
CA THR A 27 -4.64 -4.71 21.27
C THR A 27 -4.92 -3.21 21.36
N VAL A 28 -5.47 -2.60 20.30
CA VAL A 28 -5.83 -1.18 20.26
C VAL A 28 -6.90 -0.84 21.30
N LEU A 29 -7.89 -1.71 21.52
CA LEU A 29 -8.93 -1.53 22.56
C LEU A 29 -8.38 -1.34 23.97
N LYS A 30 -7.22 -1.92 24.28
CA LYS A 30 -6.57 -1.82 25.61
C LYS A 30 -5.83 -0.51 25.81
N VAL A 31 -5.41 0.13 24.71
CA VAL A 31 -4.61 1.36 24.73
C VAL A 31 -5.49 2.59 24.52
N VAL A 32 -6.53 2.47 23.70
CA VAL A 32 -7.42 3.58 23.34
C VAL A 32 -8.47 3.79 24.43
N PRO A 33 -8.63 5.00 24.96
CA PRO A 33 -9.67 5.31 25.92
C PRO A 33 -11.10 5.00 25.43
N PRO A 34 -12.05 4.62 26.31
CA PRO A 34 -13.38 4.16 25.91
C PRO A 34 -14.17 5.15 25.04
N TYR A 35 -14.01 6.45 25.27
CA TYR A 35 -14.72 7.50 24.53
C TYR A 35 -14.29 7.59 23.05
N TYR A 36 -13.14 7.01 22.68
CA TYR A 36 -12.67 6.93 21.30
C TYR A 36 -12.97 5.57 20.64
N HIS A 37 -13.59 4.61 21.34
CA HIS A 37 -13.85 3.28 20.78
C HIS A 37 -14.75 3.31 19.53
N LYS A 38 -15.60 4.33 19.39
CA LYS A 38 -16.40 4.54 18.18
C LYS A 38 -15.57 4.87 16.92
N TYR A 39 -14.30 5.24 17.08
CA TYR A 39 -13.37 5.59 16.00
C TYR A 39 -12.28 4.54 15.79
N LEU A 40 -12.34 3.36 16.40
CA LEU A 40 -11.29 2.34 16.22
C LEU A 40 -11.08 1.97 14.75
N ASN A 41 -12.13 2.11 13.96
CA ASN A 41 -12.11 1.91 12.53
C ASN A 41 -11.23 2.90 11.76
N VAL A 42 -10.86 4.06 12.30
CA VAL A 42 -9.92 5.01 11.66
C VAL A 42 -8.47 4.70 12.04
N LEU A 43 -8.25 3.86 13.05
CA LEU A 43 -6.93 3.44 13.52
C LEU A 43 -6.49 2.11 12.90
N SER A 44 -7.32 1.50 12.05
CA SER A 44 -6.99 0.25 11.38
C SER A 44 -6.06 0.50 10.20
N LYS A 45 -4.88 -0.13 10.19
CA LYS A 45 -3.93 -0.04 9.07
C LYS A 45 -4.51 -0.51 7.73
N VAL A 46 -5.42 -1.49 7.76
CA VAL A 46 -6.09 -2.02 6.56
C VAL A 46 -6.90 -0.93 5.84
N LYS A 47 -7.50 0.02 6.57
CA LYS A 47 -8.22 1.14 5.93
C LYS A 47 -7.31 2.24 5.41
N GLU A 48 -6.04 2.27 5.81
CA GLU A 48 -5.04 3.18 5.25
C GLU A 48 -4.55 2.73 3.86
N GLU A 49 -4.95 1.54 3.40
CA GLU A 49 -4.50 1.01 2.11
C GLU A 49 -4.99 1.81 0.90
N LYS A 50 -6.08 2.59 1.02
CA LYS A 50 -6.59 3.40 -0.08
C LYS A 50 -6.71 4.85 0.35
N PRO A 51 -6.41 5.81 -0.55
CA PRO A 51 -6.63 7.20 -0.25
C PRO A 51 -8.11 7.46 0.04
N PRO A 52 -8.44 8.43 0.93
CA PRO A 52 -9.81 8.85 1.10
C PRO A 52 -10.39 9.38 -0.22
N PRO A 53 -11.72 9.31 -0.40
CA PRO A 53 -12.36 9.85 -1.59
C PRO A 53 -12.11 11.36 -1.72
N HIS A 54 -12.11 11.84 -2.97
CA HIS A 54 -12.00 13.28 -3.27
C HIS A 54 -13.17 14.04 -2.64
N HIS A 55 -12.89 15.23 -2.10
CA HIS A 55 -13.82 16.10 -1.41
C HIS A 55 -13.77 17.52 -1.99
N THR A 56 -14.76 18.35 -1.66
CA THR A 56 -14.79 19.76 -2.08
C THR A 56 -13.65 20.60 -1.50
N CYS A 57 -12.95 20.06 -0.50
CA CYS A 57 -11.89 20.72 0.24
C CYS A 57 -10.50 20.13 -0.07
N ASP A 58 -10.35 19.48 -1.23
CA ASP A 58 -9.03 19.01 -1.64
C ASP A 58 -8.05 20.17 -1.81
N TYR A 59 -6.81 19.90 -1.40
CA TYR A 59 -5.80 20.93 -1.32
C TYR A 59 -5.41 21.40 -2.72
N HIS A 60 -5.67 22.67 -3.02
CA HIS A 60 -5.24 23.31 -4.25
C HIS A 60 -3.89 24.01 -4.02
N ILE A 61 -2.91 23.72 -4.88
CA ILE A 61 -1.62 24.39 -4.86
C ILE A 61 -1.71 25.57 -5.84
N GLU A 62 -1.85 26.78 -5.30
CA GLU A 62 -1.76 28.01 -6.07
C GLU A 62 -0.31 28.27 -6.46
N LEU A 63 -0.08 28.55 -7.74
CA LEU A 63 1.25 28.82 -8.27
C LEU A 63 1.45 30.32 -8.45
N GLU A 64 2.55 30.82 -7.89
CA GLU A 64 3.03 32.18 -8.17
C GLU A 64 4.21 32.10 -9.14
N GLY A 65 4.14 32.85 -10.25
CA GLY A 65 5.21 32.89 -11.24
C GLY A 65 5.20 31.74 -12.26
N SER A 66 6.37 31.27 -12.68
CA SER A 66 6.53 30.25 -13.71
C SER A 66 6.51 28.83 -13.14
N LEU A 67 6.10 27.85 -13.96
CA LEU A 67 6.16 26.43 -13.60
C LEU A 67 7.59 25.98 -13.30
N PRO A 68 7.80 25.08 -12.31
CA PRO A 68 9.10 24.47 -12.10
C PRO A 68 9.49 23.62 -13.32
N THR A 69 10.77 23.66 -13.69
CA THR A 69 11.32 22.83 -14.76
C THR A 69 11.45 21.38 -14.32
N VAL A 70 11.56 20.46 -15.28
CA VAL A 70 11.89 19.06 -14.97
C VAL A 70 13.35 18.97 -14.51
N GLY A 71 13.57 18.46 -13.30
CA GLY A 71 14.90 18.21 -12.75
C GLY A 71 15.61 17.06 -13.46
N LEU A 72 16.95 17.03 -13.37
CA LEU A 72 17.76 15.96 -13.95
C LEU A 72 17.50 14.63 -13.23
N ILE A 73 17.10 13.60 -13.98
CA ILE A 73 16.91 12.25 -13.44
C ILE A 73 18.27 11.58 -13.24
N TYR A 74 18.66 11.35 -12.00
CA TYR A 74 19.89 10.66 -11.66
C TYR A 74 19.75 9.15 -11.83
N SER A 75 20.83 8.50 -12.27
CA SER A 75 20.89 7.04 -12.30
C SER A 75 20.97 6.49 -10.89
N LEU A 76 20.12 5.51 -10.57
CA LEU A 76 20.18 4.73 -9.34
C LEU A 76 20.88 3.41 -9.62
N SER A 77 21.68 2.91 -8.68
CA SER A 77 22.18 1.54 -8.75
C SER A 77 21.05 0.53 -8.57
N ASN A 78 21.26 -0.73 -8.98
CA ASN A 78 20.25 -1.78 -8.86
C ASN A 78 19.73 -1.92 -7.42
N HIS A 79 20.64 -1.91 -6.45
CA HIS A 79 20.31 -2.01 -5.03
C HIS A 79 19.51 -0.79 -4.52
N GLU A 80 19.89 0.42 -4.95
CA GLU A 80 19.15 1.65 -4.58
C GLU A 80 17.78 1.72 -5.23
N SER A 81 17.58 1.08 -6.39
CA SER A 81 16.32 1.13 -7.14
C SER A 81 15.27 0.12 -6.65
N GLU A 82 15.67 -0.96 -5.98
CA GLU A 82 14.78 -2.05 -5.57
C GLU A 82 13.69 -1.55 -4.61
N THR A 83 14.08 -0.89 -3.53
CA THR A 83 13.14 -0.39 -2.51
C THR A 83 12.17 0.66 -3.06
N PRO A 84 12.63 1.72 -3.77
CA PRO A 84 11.72 2.70 -4.37
C PRO A 84 10.76 2.08 -5.39
N GLN A 85 11.22 1.13 -6.21
CA GLN A 85 10.35 0.48 -7.19
C GLN A 85 9.23 -0.32 -6.53
N ALA A 86 9.55 -1.11 -5.50
CA ALA A 86 8.54 -1.85 -4.74
C ALA A 86 7.54 -0.91 -4.05
N TYR A 87 8.03 0.18 -3.47
CA TYR A 87 7.19 1.20 -2.83
C TYR A 87 6.24 1.87 -3.83
N ILE A 88 6.76 2.29 -4.99
CA ILE A 88 5.97 2.91 -6.05
C ILE A 88 4.93 1.92 -6.57
N ALA A 89 5.30 0.67 -6.85
CA ALA A 89 4.38 -0.35 -7.35
C ALA A 89 3.22 -0.59 -6.38
N GLY A 90 3.51 -0.77 -5.09
CA GLY A 90 2.48 -0.96 -4.07
C GLY A 90 1.55 0.26 -3.93
N ASN A 91 2.09 1.48 -4.03
CA ASN A 91 1.27 2.69 -3.94
C ASN A 91 0.49 3.01 -5.20
N VAL A 92 0.93 2.53 -6.37
CA VAL A 92 0.13 2.57 -7.60
C VAL A 92 -1.05 1.61 -7.49
N GLU A 93 -0.84 0.40 -6.98
CA GLU A 93 -1.92 -0.59 -6.75
C GLU A 93 -2.96 -0.08 -5.76
N LYS A 94 -2.50 0.55 -4.67
CA LYS A 94 -3.34 1.22 -3.67
C LYS A 94 -4.09 2.45 -4.19
N GLY A 95 -3.66 3.00 -5.33
CA GLY A 95 -4.21 4.22 -5.90
C GLY A 95 -3.75 5.51 -5.22
N CYS A 96 -2.75 5.44 -4.32
CA CYS A 96 -2.16 6.61 -3.66
C CYS A 96 -1.36 7.49 -4.64
N ILE A 97 -0.76 6.87 -5.67
CA ILE A 97 -0.05 7.57 -6.75
C ILE A 97 -0.49 7.03 -8.10
N ARG A 98 -0.34 7.83 -9.16
CA ARG A 98 -0.71 7.47 -10.52
C ARG A 98 0.22 8.12 -11.55
N PRO A 99 0.38 7.52 -12.75
CA PRO A 99 1.05 8.19 -13.85
C PRO A 99 0.41 9.56 -14.15
N SER A 100 1.24 10.57 -14.36
CA SER A 100 0.79 11.92 -14.69
C SER A 100 1.50 12.46 -15.94
N PRO A 101 0.81 13.20 -16.82
CA PRO A 101 1.42 13.87 -17.96
C PRO A 101 1.94 15.28 -17.60
N SER A 102 2.37 15.49 -16.36
CA SER A 102 2.85 16.80 -15.88
C SER A 102 4.08 17.27 -16.66
N SER A 103 4.17 18.57 -16.96
CA SER A 103 5.35 19.20 -17.55
C SER A 103 6.45 19.53 -16.52
N THR A 104 6.20 19.23 -15.26
CA THR A 104 7.10 19.47 -14.12
C THR A 104 7.37 18.16 -13.40
N GLY A 105 8.59 17.97 -12.90
CA GLY A 105 8.95 16.81 -12.08
C GLY A 105 10.30 16.98 -11.39
N GLU A 106 10.44 16.39 -10.22
CA GLU A 106 11.68 16.33 -9.43
C GLU A 106 12.20 14.89 -9.42
N PRO A 107 13.53 14.68 -9.45
CA PRO A 107 14.11 13.36 -9.44
C PRO A 107 14.01 12.71 -8.06
N LEU A 108 13.84 11.39 -8.04
CA LEU A 108 13.90 10.61 -6.81
C LEU A 108 15.32 10.60 -6.25
N ARG A 109 15.46 10.82 -4.94
CA ARG A 109 16.74 10.78 -4.23
C ARG A 109 16.71 9.65 -3.20
N VAL A 110 17.73 8.80 -3.22
CA VAL A 110 17.98 7.77 -2.21
C VAL A 110 19.04 8.32 -1.26
N GLY A 111 18.80 8.21 0.05
CA GLY A 111 19.63 8.78 1.12
C GLY A 111 20.41 7.74 1.88
#